data_AF-C7H5L7-F1
#
_entry.id   AF-C7H5L7-F1
#
_cell.length_a   1.000
_cell.length_b   1.000
_cell.length_c   1.000
_cell.angle_alpha   90.00
_cell.angle_beta   90.00
_cell.angle_gamma   90.00
#
_symmetry.space_group_name_H-M   'P 1'
#
loop_
_entity.id
_entity.type
_entity.pdbx_description
1 polymer ?
#
loop_
_entity_poly.entity_id
_entity_poly.type
_entity_poly.pdbx_seq_one_letter_code
_entity_poly.pdbx_strand_id
1 'polypeptide(L)'
;MMTHPTEGRAFFLHNSAIKSFLLNLPDLRQSFQWHYKGFCDKIKVAIEKREVLRMMTIREYKRAESLEEAWQLNQKRNNRVIGGMIWLKMENINVGTAIDLSGLGLDKIEETAEGFSIGAMVPLRQIELHEGLNAYTEGAVRESVRHIVGVQLRNLATVGGSIYSRFGFSDVLTMFLALNASVELYKGGIVPLSEYAQRPYDRDILVRVIVPKEQAAFCYQSVRNSQTDFPVLTCAAAKTAGASGLPLVPGLARQCCIPCSPMPPKRRS
;
A
#
# COMPACT_ATOMS: atom_id res chain seq x y z
N MET A 1 0.81 -18.77 54.67
CA MET A 1 1.45 -19.13 53.39
C MET A 1 0.47 -18.76 52.29
N MET A 2 0.65 -17.59 51.64
CA MET A 2 1.17 -17.46 50.25
C MET A 2 0.17 -18.05 49.23
N THR A 3 -0.40 -17.39 48.21
CA THR A 3 -0.17 -16.11 47.48
C THR A 3 -1.39 -15.83 46.54
N HIS A 4 -1.66 -14.56 46.21
CA HIS A 4 -2.48 -14.07 45.07
C HIS A 4 -1.59 -13.87 43.79
N PRO A 5 -2.02 -13.38 42.58
CA PRO A 5 -3.36 -13.05 42.01
C PRO A 5 -3.61 -13.35 40.47
N THR A 6 -4.88 -13.20 40.05
CA THR A 6 -5.45 -12.65 38.77
C THR A 6 -4.96 -13.06 37.36
N GLU A 7 -5.90 -13.57 36.53
CA GLU A 7 -5.92 -13.33 35.08
C GLU A 7 -7.29 -12.78 34.62
N GLY A 8 -7.23 -11.72 33.82
CA GLY A 8 -8.37 -10.93 33.36
C GLY A 8 -9.12 -11.54 32.18
N ARG A 9 -10.44 -11.33 32.16
CA ARG A 9 -11.32 -11.65 31.04
C ARG A 9 -11.04 -10.71 29.87
N ALA A 10 -10.43 -11.22 28.81
CA ALA A 10 -10.48 -10.62 27.49
C ALA A 10 -11.93 -10.68 26.96
N PHE A 11 -12.48 -9.52 26.63
CA PHE A 11 -13.79 -9.38 26.00
C PHE A 11 -13.70 -9.86 24.53
N PHE A 12 -13.91 -11.15 24.29
CA PHE A 12 -14.10 -11.71 22.96
C PHE A 12 -15.53 -11.37 22.47
N LEU A 13 -15.67 -10.28 21.72
CA LEU A 13 -16.89 -10.04 20.93
C LEU A 13 -16.82 -10.88 19.64
N HIS A 14 -17.70 -11.87 19.58
CA HIS A 14 -17.87 -12.78 18.45
C HIS A 14 -18.22 -12.04 17.14
N ASN A 15 -17.58 -12.49 16.06
CA ASN A 15 -17.66 -12.02 14.67
C ASN A 15 -19.10 -12.01 14.06
N SER A 16 -20.08 -12.64 14.73
CA SER A 16 -21.47 -12.73 14.26
C SER A 16 -22.27 -11.44 14.46
N ALA A 17 -22.02 -10.68 15.53
CA ALA A 17 -22.79 -9.47 15.84
C ALA A 17 -22.46 -8.31 14.87
N ILE A 18 -21.21 -8.18 14.46
CA ILE A 18 -20.75 -7.16 13.51
C ILE A 18 -21.19 -7.50 12.08
N LYS A 19 -21.17 -8.78 11.69
CA LYS A 19 -21.73 -9.25 10.41
C LYS A 19 -23.23 -8.95 10.30
N SER A 20 -24.00 -9.17 11.37
CA SER A 20 -25.43 -8.86 11.40
C SER A 20 -25.71 -7.36 11.29
N PHE A 21 -24.86 -6.52 11.87
CA PHE A 21 -25.01 -5.07 11.82
C PHE A 21 -24.67 -4.49 10.44
N LEU A 22 -23.61 -4.99 9.80
CA LEU A 22 -23.15 -4.51 8.48
C LEU A 22 -23.99 -5.03 7.31
N LEU A 23 -24.58 -6.23 7.41
CA LEU A 23 -25.45 -6.81 6.37
C LEU A 23 -26.87 -6.24 6.34
N ASN A 24 -27.28 -5.55 7.41
CA ASN A 24 -28.61 -4.93 7.53
C ASN A 24 -28.65 -3.46 7.04
N LEU A 25 -27.54 -2.94 6.50
CA LEU A 25 -27.51 -1.63 5.83
C LEU A 25 -27.96 -1.81 4.36
N PRO A 26 -29.17 -1.35 3.97
CA PRO A 26 -29.75 -1.62 2.66
C PRO A 26 -28.88 -1.11 1.50
N ASP A 27 -28.22 0.04 1.69
CA ASP A 27 -27.40 0.72 0.67
C ASP A 27 -26.13 -0.05 0.30
N LEU A 28 -25.51 -0.74 1.27
CA LEU A 28 -24.31 -1.54 1.03
C LEU A 28 -24.64 -2.81 0.25
N ARG A 29 -25.73 -3.50 0.58
CA ARG A 29 -26.14 -4.73 -0.10
C ARG A 29 -26.51 -4.50 -1.56
N GLN A 30 -27.18 -3.38 -1.84
CA GLN A 30 -27.57 -2.99 -3.18
C GLN A 30 -26.33 -2.61 -4.00
N SER A 31 -25.46 -1.74 -3.49
CA SER A 31 -24.19 -1.36 -4.15
C SER A 31 -23.33 -2.58 -4.53
N PHE A 32 -23.24 -3.59 -3.66
CA PHE A 32 -22.47 -4.82 -3.92
C PHE A 32 -23.08 -5.71 -5.01
N GLN A 33 -24.40 -5.92 -5.03
CA GLN A 33 -25.05 -6.73 -6.07
C GLN A 33 -24.95 -6.09 -7.46
N TRP A 34 -25.06 -4.77 -7.55
CA TRP A 34 -24.90 -4.03 -8.81
C TRP A 34 -23.47 -4.13 -9.37
N HIS A 35 -22.44 -4.07 -8.52
CA HIS A 35 -21.04 -4.14 -8.96
C HIS A 35 -20.60 -5.54 -9.40
N TYR A 36 -21.00 -6.60 -8.68
CA TYR A 36 -20.61 -7.97 -9.01
C TYR A 36 -21.29 -8.44 -10.29
N LYS A 37 -22.60 -8.16 -10.43
CA LYS A 37 -23.35 -8.47 -11.66
C LYS A 37 -22.79 -7.68 -12.85
N GLY A 38 -22.49 -6.39 -12.67
CA GLY A 38 -21.89 -5.56 -13.71
C GLY A 38 -20.47 -5.98 -14.14
N PHE A 39 -19.66 -6.58 -13.26
CA PHE A 39 -18.34 -7.10 -13.61
C PHE A 39 -18.43 -8.45 -14.34
N CYS A 40 -19.25 -9.39 -13.83
CA CYS A 40 -19.48 -10.68 -14.47
C CYS A 40 -20.14 -10.54 -15.84
N ASP A 41 -21.10 -9.62 -16.00
CA ASP A 41 -21.75 -9.36 -17.28
C ASP A 41 -20.77 -8.70 -18.26
N LYS A 42 -19.86 -7.84 -17.81
CA LYS A 42 -18.77 -7.30 -18.65
C LYS A 42 -17.78 -8.37 -19.11
N ILE A 43 -17.46 -9.34 -18.25
CA ILE A 43 -16.61 -10.48 -18.63
C ILE A 43 -17.32 -11.38 -19.64
N LYS A 44 -18.61 -11.69 -19.43
CA LYS A 44 -19.40 -12.47 -20.38
C LYS A 44 -19.53 -11.78 -21.74
N VAL A 45 -19.82 -10.48 -21.74
CA VAL A 45 -19.88 -9.66 -22.97
C VAL A 45 -18.51 -9.57 -23.64
N ALA A 46 -17.41 -9.47 -22.89
CA ALA A 46 -16.05 -9.46 -23.46
C ALA A 46 -15.66 -10.82 -24.06
N ILE A 47 -16.09 -11.93 -23.45
CA ILE A 47 -15.91 -13.29 -23.96
C ILE A 47 -16.77 -13.52 -25.22
N GLU A 48 -18.03 -13.08 -25.22
CA GLU A 48 -18.94 -13.20 -26.37
C GLU A 48 -18.52 -12.33 -27.57
N LYS A 49 -17.95 -11.14 -27.33
CA LYS A 49 -17.63 -10.19 -28.41
C LYS A 49 -16.33 -10.48 -29.16
N ARG A 50 -15.49 -11.46 -28.77
CA ARG A 50 -14.11 -11.59 -29.30
C ARG A 50 -13.39 -10.23 -29.35
N GLU A 51 -13.71 -9.30 -28.44
CA GLU A 51 -12.86 -8.14 -28.22
C GLU A 51 -11.61 -8.71 -27.58
N VAL A 52 -10.58 -8.90 -28.39
CA VAL A 52 -9.22 -9.15 -27.92
C VAL A 52 -9.03 -8.21 -26.75
N LEU A 53 -8.93 -8.76 -25.53
CA LEU A 53 -8.60 -8.01 -24.32
C LEU A 53 -7.44 -7.11 -24.74
N ARG A 54 -7.69 -5.81 -24.92
CA ARG A 54 -6.64 -4.87 -25.32
C ARG A 54 -5.69 -4.80 -24.13
N MET A 55 -4.71 -5.68 -24.18
CA MET A 55 -3.64 -5.78 -23.22
C MET A 55 -2.77 -4.55 -23.40
N MET A 56 -2.21 -4.08 -22.28
CA MET A 56 -1.14 -3.10 -22.28
C MET A 56 -0.10 -3.46 -23.35
N THR A 57 0.23 -2.51 -24.22
CA THR A 57 1.32 -2.65 -25.19
C THR A 57 2.48 -1.78 -24.78
N ILE A 58 3.71 -2.28 -24.90
CA ILE A 58 4.94 -1.53 -24.65
C ILE A 58 5.71 -1.49 -25.97
N ARG A 59 6.08 -0.29 -26.43
CA ARG A 59 6.84 -0.14 -27.69
C ARG A 59 8.34 -0.28 -27.45
N GLU A 60 8.83 0.34 -26.39
CA GLU A 60 10.24 0.40 -26.04
C GLU A 60 10.45 0.06 -24.57
N TYR A 61 11.60 -0.52 -24.26
CA TYR A 61 12.06 -0.76 -22.91
C TYR A 61 13.40 -0.05 -22.72
N LYS A 62 13.54 0.68 -21.62
CA LYS A 62 14.80 1.31 -21.25
C LYS A 62 15.05 1.08 -19.76
N ARG A 63 16.16 0.42 -19.47
CA ARG A 63 16.74 0.42 -18.12
C ARG A 63 17.49 1.73 -17.95
N ALA A 64 17.05 2.56 -17.02
CA ALA A 64 17.66 3.87 -16.80
C ALA A 64 19.04 3.71 -16.14
N GLU A 65 19.98 4.53 -16.58
CA GLU A 65 21.36 4.56 -16.09
C GLU A 65 21.54 5.61 -14.99
N SER A 66 20.59 6.53 -14.85
CA SER A 66 20.55 7.52 -13.77
C SER A 66 19.11 7.94 -13.43
N LEU A 67 18.94 8.56 -12.25
CA LEU A 67 17.67 9.20 -11.86
C LEU A 67 17.29 10.35 -12.81
N GLU A 68 18.28 11.09 -13.32
CA GLU A 68 18.04 12.17 -14.29
C GLU A 68 17.49 11.62 -15.60
N GLU A 69 18.08 10.56 -16.15
CA GLU A 69 17.58 9.91 -17.36
C GLU A 69 16.16 9.36 -17.16
N ALA A 70 15.92 8.67 -16.04
CA ALA A 70 14.59 8.16 -15.70
C ALA A 70 13.55 9.28 -15.63
N TRP A 71 13.89 10.39 -14.97
CA TRP A 71 13.04 11.55 -14.84
C TRP A 71 12.75 12.20 -16.19
N GLN A 72 13.77 12.45 -17.02
CA GLN A 72 13.61 13.02 -18.36
C GLN A 72 12.70 12.16 -19.24
N LEU A 73 12.91 10.84 -19.24
CA LEU A 73 12.07 9.90 -19.97
C LEU A 73 10.62 9.91 -19.49
N ASN A 74 10.40 10.04 -18.17
CA ASN A 74 9.06 10.02 -17.58
C ASN A 74 8.24 11.29 -17.86
N GLN A 75 8.88 12.38 -18.31
CA GLN A 75 8.17 13.60 -18.73
C GLN A 75 7.31 13.38 -19.98
N LYS A 76 7.65 12.39 -20.83
CA LYS A 76 6.84 12.04 -22.01
C LYS A 76 5.54 11.35 -21.60
N ARG A 77 4.40 11.87 -22.07
CA ARG A 77 3.06 11.45 -21.64
C ARG A 77 2.81 9.92 -21.69
N ASN A 78 3.32 9.29 -22.74
CA ASN A 78 3.13 7.87 -23.03
C ASN A 78 4.15 6.96 -22.34
N ASN A 79 5.17 7.51 -21.68
CA ASN A 79 6.16 6.71 -20.97
C ASN A 79 5.66 6.37 -19.56
N ARG A 80 6.14 5.26 -19.01
CA ARG A 80 5.82 4.81 -17.66
C ARG A 80 7.02 4.19 -16.96
N VAL A 81 7.25 4.64 -15.73
CA VAL A 81 8.10 3.94 -14.77
C VAL A 81 7.47 2.60 -14.43
N ILE A 82 8.30 1.56 -14.41
CA ILE A 82 7.88 0.20 -14.08
C ILE A 82 8.57 -0.27 -12.79
N GLY A 83 7.76 -0.50 -11.75
CA GLY A 83 8.16 -1.14 -10.49
C GLY A 83 7.23 -2.32 -10.21
N GLY A 84 7.64 -3.52 -10.57
CA GLY A 84 6.84 -4.76 -10.46
C GLY A 84 5.70 -4.92 -11.48
N MET A 85 5.25 -3.84 -12.12
CA MET A 85 4.27 -3.81 -13.23
C MET A 85 2.89 -4.45 -12.98
N ILE A 86 2.62 -4.96 -11.78
CA ILE A 86 1.44 -5.77 -11.47
C ILE A 86 0.14 -5.09 -11.92
N TRP A 87 -0.03 -3.82 -11.56
CA TRP A 87 -1.24 -3.06 -11.89
C TRP A 87 -1.22 -2.46 -13.29
N LEU A 88 -0.06 -1.97 -13.74
CA LEU A 88 0.09 -1.42 -15.09
C LEU A 88 -0.29 -2.44 -16.17
N LYS A 89 0.05 -3.72 -15.97
CA LYS A 89 -0.29 -4.81 -16.90
C LYS A 89 -1.80 -5.02 -17.06
N MET A 90 -2.59 -4.68 -16.04
CA MET A 90 -4.06 -4.78 -16.07
C MET A 90 -4.73 -3.53 -16.66
N GLU A 91 -3.97 -2.46 -16.91
CA GLU A 91 -4.48 -1.28 -17.61
C GLU A 91 -4.55 -1.50 -19.13
N ASN A 92 -5.56 -0.93 -19.77
CA ASN A 92 -5.68 -0.90 -21.23
C ASN A 92 -5.04 0.40 -21.75
N ILE A 93 -3.70 0.45 -21.74
CA ILE A 93 -2.90 1.62 -22.14
C ILE A 93 -1.82 1.25 -23.15
N ASN A 94 -1.45 2.21 -24.00
CA ASN A 94 -0.28 2.12 -24.88
C ASN A 94 0.89 2.85 -24.21
N VAL A 95 1.90 2.10 -23.80
CA VAL A 95 3.15 2.63 -23.25
C VAL A 95 4.16 2.79 -24.38
N GLY A 96 4.67 4.02 -24.52
CA GLY A 96 5.80 4.35 -25.38
C GLY A 96 7.04 3.63 -24.86
N THR A 97 7.70 4.21 -23.87
CA THR A 97 8.85 3.61 -23.19
C THR A 97 8.48 3.14 -21.79
N ALA A 98 8.71 1.87 -21.48
CA ALA A 98 8.75 1.35 -20.12
C ALA A 98 10.13 1.64 -19.50
N ILE A 99 10.15 2.38 -18.40
CA ILE A 99 11.36 2.89 -17.74
C ILE A 99 11.64 2.01 -16.51
N ASP A 100 12.66 1.16 -16.60
CA ASP A 100 13.10 0.30 -15.50
C ASP A 100 14.13 0.99 -14.62
N LEU A 101 13.86 1.02 -13.31
CA LEU A 101 14.71 1.62 -12.28
C LEU A 101 15.61 0.61 -11.57
N SER A 102 15.55 -0.68 -11.92
CA SER A 102 16.29 -1.76 -11.25
C SER A 102 17.81 -1.59 -11.28
N GLY A 103 18.34 -0.77 -12.20
CA GLY A 103 19.77 -0.46 -12.29
C GLY A 103 20.26 0.61 -11.31
N LEU A 104 19.36 1.29 -10.60
CA LEU A 104 19.67 2.49 -9.82
C LEU A 104 19.95 2.22 -8.33
N GLY A 105 19.96 0.95 -7.90
CA GLY A 105 20.23 0.58 -6.51
C GLY A 105 19.14 1.00 -5.50
N LEU A 106 17.91 1.19 -5.96
CA LEU A 106 16.75 1.61 -5.15
C LEU A 106 16.04 0.41 -4.48
N ASP A 107 16.71 -0.73 -4.36
CA ASP A 107 16.20 -2.02 -3.87
C ASP A 107 16.67 -2.36 -2.45
N LYS A 108 17.19 -1.37 -1.73
CA LYS A 108 17.77 -1.53 -0.39
C LYS A 108 16.91 -0.93 0.71
N ILE A 109 17.01 -1.52 1.90
CA ILE A 109 16.51 -0.97 3.15
C ILE A 109 17.73 -0.64 3.99
N GLU A 110 17.85 0.61 4.42
CA GLU A 110 18.87 1.09 5.34
C GLU A 110 18.19 1.41 6.67
N GLU A 111 18.76 0.92 7.76
CA GLU A 111 18.27 1.18 9.12
C GLU A 111 19.34 1.95 9.91
N THR A 112 18.91 3.03 10.57
CA THR A 112 19.73 3.82 11.49
C THR A 112 19.06 3.92 12.86
N ALA A 113 19.66 4.65 13.78
CA ALA A 113 19.03 4.95 15.07
C ALA A 113 17.78 5.82 14.91
N GLU A 114 17.76 6.68 13.90
CA GLU A 114 16.72 7.68 13.63
C GLU A 114 15.54 7.12 12.82
N GLY A 115 15.74 6.06 12.05
CA GLY A 115 14.68 5.57 11.16
C GLY A 115 15.10 4.49 10.16
N PHE A 116 14.25 4.33 9.15
CA PHE A 116 14.46 3.46 7.99
C PHE A 116 14.39 4.28 6.70
N SER A 117 15.29 3.99 5.78
CA SER A 117 15.31 4.48 4.40
C SER A 117 15.04 3.29 3.49
N ILE A 118 13.86 3.25 2.86
CA ILE A 118 13.34 2.11 2.10
C ILE A 118 13.26 2.51 0.62
N GLY A 119 14.16 1.99 -0.21
CA GLY A 119 14.19 2.31 -1.63
C GLY A 119 12.89 1.94 -2.37
N ALA A 120 12.55 2.70 -3.41
CA ALA A 120 11.31 2.53 -4.16
C ALA A 120 11.17 1.17 -4.87
N MET A 121 12.29 0.52 -5.19
CA MET A 121 12.35 -0.79 -5.85
C MET A 121 12.43 -1.95 -4.86
N VAL A 122 12.42 -1.70 -3.55
CA VAL A 122 12.34 -2.75 -2.52
C VAL A 122 11.08 -3.59 -2.74
N PRO A 123 11.19 -4.92 -2.94
CA PRO A 123 10.03 -5.79 -3.06
C PRO A 123 9.23 -5.88 -1.76
N LEU A 124 7.92 -6.12 -1.84
CA LEU A 124 7.08 -6.29 -0.65
C LEU A 124 7.52 -7.47 0.20
N ARG A 125 8.10 -8.51 -0.40
CA ARG A 125 8.67 -9.65 0.34
C ARG A 125 9.83 -9.25 1.24
N GLN A 126 10.61 -8.25 0.83
CA GLN A 126 11.76 -7.80 1.60
C GLN A 126 11.31 -7.06 2.87
N ILE A 127 10.31 -6.18 2.79
CA ILE A 127 9.72 -5.56 4.00
C ILE A 127 8.94 -6.56 4.86
N GLU A 128 8.33 -7.60 4.26
CA GLU A 128 7.65 -8.68 5.00
C GLU A 128 8.62 -9.41 5.95
N LEU A 129 9.87 -9.60 5.52
CA LEU A 129 10.88 -10.40 6.22
C LEU A 129 11.94 -9.57 6.95
N HIS A 130 11.95 -8.24 6.79
CA HIS A 130 13.00 -7.41 7.36
C HIS A 130 12.94 -7.43 8.90
N GLU A 131 14.01 -7.90 9.54
CA GLU A 131 14.06 -8.10 10.99
C GLU A 131 13.89 -6.80 11.76
N GLY A 132 14.62 -5.74 11.39
CA GLY A 132 14.54 -4.42 12.05
C GLY A 132 13.15 -3.78 12.01
N LEU A 133 12.52 -3.69 10.83
CA LEU A 133 11.13 -3.24 10.68
C LEU A 133 10.14 -4.08 11.50
N ASN A 134 10.31 -5.41 11.52
CA ASN A 134 9.44 -6.29 12.28
C ASN A 134 9.63 -6.13 13.79
N ALA A 135 10.87 -5.95 14.26
CA ALA A 135 11.15 -5.65 15.65
C ALA A 135 10.59 -4.28 16.06
N TYR A 136 10.80 -3.25 15.23
CA TYR A 136 10.32 -1.89 15.48
C TYR A 136 8.78 -1.79 15.52
N THR A 137 8.10 -2.56 14.68
CA THR A 137 6.64 -2.47 14.52
C THR A 137 5.86 -3.61 15.17
N GLU A 138 6.53 -4.44 15.97
CA GLU A 138 5.97 -5.66 16.56
C GLU A 138 5.27 -6.55 15.51
N GLY A 139 5.83 -6.59 14.30
CA GLY A 139 5.32 -7.34 13.15
C GLY A 139 4.16 -6.70 12.39
N ALA A 140 3.73 -5.48 12.70
CA ALA A 140 2.62 -4.82 12.00
C ALA A 140 2.91 -4.63 10.49
N VAL A 141 4.15 -4.33 10.10
CA VAL A 141 4.54 -4.24 8.68
C VAL A 141 4.37 -5.59 7.98
N ARG A 142 4.89 -6.68 8.57
CA ARG A 142 4.69 -8.03 8.06
C ARG A 142 3.20 -8.39 7.93
N GLU A 143 2.40 -8.06 8.94
CA GLU A 143 0.96 -8.31 8.90
C GLU A 143 0.29 -7.57 7.75
N SER A 144 0.70 -6.33 7.47
CA SER A 144 0.13 -5.52 6.40
C SER A 144 0.34 -6.12 5.00
N VAL A 145 1.47 -6.80 4.78
CA VAL A 145 1.81 -7.30 3.44
C VAL A 145 1.59 -8.80 3.25
N ARG A 146 1.61 -9.63 4.31
CA ARG A 146 1.56 -11.10 4.16
C ARG A 146 0.31 -11.64 3.46
N HIS A 147 -0.79 -10.87 3.47
CA HIS A 147 -2.06 -11.21 2.83
C HIS A 147 -2.16 -10.75 1.37
N ILE A 148 -1.17 -10.01 0.88
CA ILE A 148 -1.16 -9.54 -0.51
C ILE A 148 -0.85 -10.72 -1.43
N VAL A 149 -1.92 -11.39 -1.90
CA VAL A 149 -1.98 -12.51 -2.85
C VAL A 149 -1.08 -13.69 -2.47
N GLY A 150 0.20 -13.64 -2.80
CA GLY A 150 1.15 -14.72 -2.56
C GLY A 150 2.59 -14.23 -2.68
N VAL A 151 3.52 -15.06 -2.23
CA VAL A 151 4.96 -14.72 -2.20
C VAL A 151 5.49 -14.32 -3.58
N GLN A 152 5.02 -14.97 -4.63
CA GLN A 152 5.40 -14.68 -6.03
C GLN A 152 5.07 -13.23 -6.40
N LEU A 153 3.88 -12.74 -6.05
CA LEU A 153 3.51 -11.35 -6.31
C LEU A 153 4.35 -10.41 -5.45
N ARG A 154 4.56 -10.74 -4.17
CA ARG A 154 5.34 -9.90 -3.25
C ARG A 154 6.83 -9.81 -3.59
N ASN A 155 7.37 -10.78 -4.31
CA ASN A 155 8.71 -10.73 -4.88
C ASN A 155 8.83 -9.74 -6.05
N LEU A 156 7.70 -9.40 -6.70
CA LEU A 156 7.67 -8.52 -7.87
C LEU A 156 7.15 -7.12 -7.53
N ALA A 157 6.06 -7.03 -6.76
CA ALA A 157 5.50 -5.75 -6.33
C ALA A 157 6.49 -5.01 -5.43
N THR A 158 6.63 -3.70 -5.66
CA THR A 158 7.57 -2.87 -4.90
C THR A 158 6.85 -1.90 -3.97
N VAL A 159 7.56 -1.44 -2.94
CA VAL A 159 7.10 -0.40 -2.03
C VAL A 159 6.76 0.88 -2.81
N GLY A 160 7.66 1.33 -3.69
CA GLY A 160 7.45 2.53 -4.50
C GLY A 160 6.25 2.43 -5.43
N GLY A 161 6.03 1.28 -6.09
CA GLY A 161 4.85 1.06 -6.92
C GLY A 161 3.54 1.13 -6.13
N SER A 162 3.56 0.61 -4.90
CA SER A 162 2.39 0.62 -4.00
C SER A 162 2.09 2.01 -3.45
N ILE A 163 3.12 2.78 -3.10
CA ILE A 163 2.99 4.16 -2.57
C ILE A 163 2.64 5.16 -3.68
N TYR A 164 3.31 5.10 -4.84
CA TYR A 164 3.05 6.01 -5.97
C TYR A 164 1.62 5.86 -6.50
N SER A 165 1.06 4.64 -6.45
CA SER A 165 -0.29 4.38 -6.96
C SER A 165 -1.40 4.92 -6.06
N ARG A 166 -1.12 5.26 -4.79
CA ARG A 166 -2.05 5.88 -3.84
C ARG A 166 -3.45 5.24 -3.83
N PHE A 167 -3.54 3.93 -3.99
CA PHE A 167 -4.83 3.26 -4.06
C PHE A 167 -5.51 3.27 -2.69
N GLY A 168 -6.82 3.57 -2.67
CA GLY A 168 -7.64 3.60 -1.46
C GLY A 168 -7.83 2.23 -0.77
N PHE A 169 -7.26 1.17 -1.34
CA PHE A 169 -7.24 -0.18 -0.77
C PHE A 169 -5.81 -0.67 -0.47
N SER A 170 -4.79 0.20 -0.62
CA SER A 170 -3.39 -0.19 -0.51
C SER A 170 -2.98 -0.42 0.95
N ASP A 171 -2.75 -1.68 1.30
CA ASP A 171 -2.24 -2.07 2.62
C ASP A 171 -0.93 -1.36 2.97
N VAL A 172 -0.04 -1.26 1.98
CA VAL A 172 1.27 -0.61 2.10
C VAL A 172 1.10 0.88 2.38
N LEU A 173 0.21 1.57 1.66
CA LEU A 173 -0.05 2.99 1.90
C LEU A 173 -0.60 3.22 3.31
N THR A 174 -1.60 2.44 3.71
CA THR A 174 -2.24 2.56 5.03
C THR A 174 -1.23 2.35 6.16
N MET A 175 -0.41 1.31 6.06
CA MET A 175 0.62 1.02 7.08
C MET A 175 1.66 2.14 7.16
N PHE A 176 2.18 2.61 6.01
CA PHE A 176 3.21 3.65 5.99
C PHE A 176 2.70 5.03 6.43
N LEU A 177 1.41 5.33 6.26
CA LEU A 177 0.78 6.52 6.84
C LEU A 177 0.78 6.45 8.38
N ALA A 178 0.47 5.30 8.97
CA ALA A 178 0.54 5.12 10.42
C ALA A 178 1.98 5.24 10.96
N LEU A 179 2.96 4.80 10.17
CA LEU A 179 4.40 4.93 10.46
C LEU A 179 4.93 6.37 10.32
N ASN A 180 4.09 7.36 10.01
CA ASN A 180 4.50 8.76 9.80
C ASN A 180 5.59 8.90 8.73
N ALA A 181 5.49 8.10 7.67
CA ALA A 181 6.50 8.08 6.64
C ALA A 181 6.52 9.40 5.84
N SER A 182 7.64 9.65 5.18
CA SER A 182 7.80 10.64 4.11
C SER A 182 8.27 9.95 2.84
N VAL A 183 8.08 10.57 1.69
CA VAL A 183 8.64 10.12 0.42
C VAL A 183 9.71 11.10 -0.04
N GLU A 184 10.78 10.59 -0.62
CA GLU A 184 11.77 11.40 -1.34
C GLU A 184 11.47 11.31 -2.83
N LEU A 185 11.22 12.46 -3.43
CA LEU A 185 11.04 12.64 -4.86
C LEU A 185 12.31 13.24 -5.46
N TYR A 186 12.68 12.82 -6.66
CA TYR A 186 13.95 13.22 -7.27
C TYR A 186 14.07 14.74 -7.49
N LYS A 187 13.04 15.41 -8.01
CA LYS A 187 13.00 16.88 -8.13
C LYS A 187 12.17 17.55 -7.04
N GLY A 188 11.21 16.83 -6.46
CA GLY A 188 10.26 17.33 -5.47
C GLY A 188 10.75 17.31 -4.03
N GLY A 189 11.93 16.73 -3.74
CA GLY A 189 12.50 16.66 -2.40
C GLY A 189 11.71 15.74 -1.47
N ILE A 190 11.87 15.94 -0.16
CA ILE A 190 11.19 15.13 0.87
C ILE A 190 9.81 15.72 1.17
N VAL A 191 8.79 14.88 1.10
CA VAL A 191 7.38 15.25 1.31
C VAL A 191 6.75 14.28 2.30
N PRO A 192 6.02 14.75 3.34
CA PRO A 192 5.27 13.88 4.23
C PRO A 192 4.29 12.99 3.43
N LEU A 193 4.22 11.70 3.76
CA LEU A 193 3.38 10.76 3.01
C LEU A 193 1.90 11.13 3.10
N SER A 194 1.46 11.70 4.24
CA SER A 194 0.11 12.22 4.45
C SER A 194 -0.25 13.32 3.46
N GLU A 195 0.70 14.18 3.11
CA GLU A 195 0.54 15.21 2.09
C GLU A 195 0.63 14.61 0.68
N TYR A 196 1.66 13.81 0.42
CA TYR A 196 1.88 13.17 -0.87
C TYR A 196 0.68 12.33 -1.33
N ALA A 197 0.01 11.63 -0.41
CA ALA A 197 -1.18 10.82 -0.67
C ALA A 197 -2.36 11.65 -1.23
N GLN A 198 -2.40 12.95 -0.96
CA GLN A 198 -3.46 13.87 -1.38
C GLN A 198 -3.09 14.67 -2.64
N ARG A 199 -1.80 14.68 -3.02
CA ARG A 199 -1.33 15.41 -4.19
C ARG A 199 -1.82 14.78 -5.50
N PRO A 200 -2.07 15.59 -6.55
CA PRO A 200 -2.32 15.06 -7.89
C PRO A 200 -1.10 14.27 -8.39
N TYR A 201 -1.32 13.37 -9.34
CA TYR A 201 -0.22 12.63 -9.96
C TYR A 201 0.71 13.58 -10.71
N ASP A 202 2.00 13.50 -10.39
CA ASP A 202 3.08 14.09 -11.16
C ASP A 202 3.89 13.01 -11.92
N ARG A 203 4.92 13.47 -12.61
CA ARG A 203 5.87 12.65 -13.37
C ARG A 203 7.25 12.62 -12.74
N ASP A 204 7.35 12.91 -11.45
CA ASP A 204 8.60 12.77 -10.73
C ASP A 204 8.91 11.29 -10.43
N ILE A 205 10.13 11.02 -9.99
CA ILE A 205 10.59 9.69 -9.59
C ILE A 205 10.54 9.61 -8.07
N LEU A 206 9.76 8.66 -7.54
CA LEU A 206 9.81 8.27 -6.14
C LEU A 206 11.11 7.48 -5.92
N VAL A 207 12.02 8.04 -5.13
CA VAL A 207 13.36 7.47 -4.88
C VAL A 207 13.30 6.49 -3.71
N ARG A 208 12.75 6.93 -2.58
CA ARG A 208 12.62 6.11 -1.37
C ARG A 208 11.49 6.59 -0.48
N VAL A 209 11.14 5.75 0.48
CA VAL A 209 10.20 6.03 1.58
C VAL A 209 11.00 6.06 2.87
N ILE A 210 10.85 7.12 3.65
CA ILE A 210 11.59 7.38 4.88
C ILE A 210 10.62 7.17 6.05
N VAL A 211 10.95 6.28 6.97
CA VAL A 211 10.14 5.99 8.15
C VAL A 211 10.92 6.42 9.40
N PRO A 212 10.48 7.47 10.11
CA PRO A 212 11.12 7.85 11.37
C PRO A 212 10.85 6.80 12.45
N LYS A 213 11.85 6.56 13.30
CA LYS A 213 11.67 5.79 14.54
C LYS A 213 11.06 6.72 15.60
N GLU A 214 9.97 6.26 16.17
CA GLU A 214 9.24 6.94 17.23
C GLU A 214 8.93 5.95 18.34
N GLN A 215 8.81 6.44 19.58
CA GLN A 215 8.33 5.61 20.68
C GLN A 215 6.81 5.42 20.55
N ALA A 216 6.42 4.41 19.78
CA ALA A 216 5.03 4.12 19.48
C ALA A 216 4.77 2.62 19.35
N ALA A 217 3.55 2.21 19.69
CA ALA A 217 3.04 0.88 19.37
C ALA A 217 2.24 0.94 18.07
N PHE A 218 2.38 -0.07 17.21
CA PHE A 218 1.76 -0.12 15.90
C PHE A 218 0.81 -1.30 15.76
N CYS A 219 -0.31 -1.10 15.07
CA CYS A 219 -1.25 -2.16 14.75
C CYS A 219 -1.74 -1.99 13.32
N TYR A 220 -1.95 -3.10 12.62
CA TYR A 220 -2.60 -3.14 11.32
C TYR A 220 -3.68 -4.22 11.32
N GLN A 221 -4.82 -3.90 10.70
CA GLN A 221 -5.95 -4.80 10.49
C GLN A 221 -6.54 -4.59 9.09
N SER A 222 -7.06 -5.67 8.51
CA SER A 222 -7.85 -5.58 7.29
C SER A 222 -9.06 -6.52 7.28
N VAL A 223 -10.09 -6.12 6.53
CA VAL A 223 -11.26 -6.94 6.24
C VAL A 223 -11.25 -7.27 4.76
N ARG A 224 -11.35 -8.56 4.43
CA ARG A 224 -11.37 -9.07 3.05
C ARG A 224 -12.53 -10.06 2.88
N ASN A 225 -13.04 -10.17 1.66
CA ASN A 225 -14.09 -11.16 1.34
C ASN A 225 -13.50 -12.58 1.25
N SER A 226 -12.30 -12.71 0.68
CA SER A 226 -11.49 -13.91 0.69
C SER A 226 -10.02 -13.58 0.99
N GLN A 227 -9.20 -14.56 1.36
CA GLN A 227 -7.84 -14.33 1.86
C GLN A 227 -6.97 -13.49 0.91
N THR A 228 -7.13 -13.66 -0.40
CA THR A 228 -6.29 -13.01 -1.42
C THR A 228 -6.97 -11.83 -2.11
N ASP A 229 -8.21 -11.50 -1.75
CA ASP A 229 -8.93 -10.34 -2.31
C ASP A 229 -8.34 -9.02 -1.84
N PHE A 230 -8.64 -7.94 -2.57
CA PHE A 230 -8.42 -6.59 -2.06
C PHE A 230 -9.17 -6.38 -0.73
N PRO A 231 -8.57 -5.60 0.19
CA PRO A 231 -9.24 -5.27 1.43
C PRO A 231 -10.45 -4.38 1.14
N VAL A 232 -11.58 -4.75 1.73
CA VAL A 232 -12.78 -3.90 1.82
C VAL A 232 -12.50 -2.73 2.76
N LEU A 233 -11.70 -2.95 3.79
CA LEU A 233 -11.24 -1.96 4.73
C LEU A 233 -9.82 -2.30 5.19
N THR A 234 -8.96 -1.30 5.19
CA THR A 234 -7.66 -1.36 5.86
C THR A 234 -7.66 -0.34 6.99
N CYS A 235 -7.12 -0.72 8.14
CA CYS A 235 -6.82 0.25 9.17
C CYS A 235 -5.47 -0.04 9.81
N ALA A 236 -4.66 1.00 9.94
CA ALA A 236 -3.43 0.99 10.71
C ALA A 236 -3.49 2.09 11.76
N ALA A 237 -2.88 1.84 12.91
CA ALA A 237 -2.82 2.80 14.01
C ALA A 237 -1.42 2.80 14.63
N ALA A 238 -0.99 3.99 15.05
CA ALA A 238 0.18 4.21 15.88
C ALA A 238 -0.26 4.92 17.17
N LYS A 239 0.13 4.36 18.31
CA LYS A 239 -0.06 4.97 19.62
C LYS A 239 1.29 5.46 20.13
N THR A 240 1.51 6.77 20.04
CA THR A 240 2.74 7.40 20.55
C THR A 240 2.73 7.48 22.07
N ALA A 241 3.90 7.43 22.69
CA ALA A 241 4.06 7.77 24.10
C ALA A 241 3.73 9.26 24.33
N GLY A 242 3.03 9.59 25.42
CA GLY A 242 2.72 10.98 25.77
C GLY A 242 3.98 11.81 26.05
N ALA A 243 3.87 13.13 25.94
CA ALA A 243 4.97 14.11 26.05
C ALA A 243 5.77 14.09 27.37
N SER A 244 5.38 13.30 28.36
CA SER A 244 6.00 13.27 29.69
C SER A 244 6.86 12.04 29.97
N GLY A 245 7.04 11.11 29.02
CA GLY A 245 7.82 9.87 29.25
C GLY A 245 7.21 8.95 30.30
N LEU A 246 5.99 9.24 30.78
CA LEU A 246 5.25 8.41 31.72
C LEU A 246 4.45 7.36 30.94
N PRO A 247 4.62 6.05 31.23
CA PRO A 247 3.97 4.95 30.49
C PRO A 247 2.43 4.94 30.57
N LEU A 248 1.83 5.84 31.35
CA LEU A 248 0.39 5.90 31.63
C LEU A 248 -0.35 7.06 30.94
N VAL A 249 0.34 7.96 30.23
CA VAL A 249 -0.32 9.05 29.48
C VAL A 249 -0.34 8.68 28.00
N PRO A 250 -1.51 8.39 27.40
CA PRO A 250 -1.61 8.18 25.96
C PRO A 250 -1.16 9.44 25.21
N GLY A 251 -0.19 9.31 24.32
CA GLY A 251 0.13 10.36 23.34
C GLY A 251 -0.92 10.46 22.24
N LEU A 252 -0.66 11.30 21.25
CA LEU A 252 -1.54 11.46 20.08
C LEU A 252 -1.67 10.11 19.34
N ALA A 253 -2.88 9.59 19.23
CA ALA A 253 -3.16 8.42 18.41
C ALA A 253 -3.20 8.84 16.93
N ARG A 254 -2.30 8.29 16.11
CA ARG A 254 -2.39 8.41 14.66
C ARG A 254 -3.11 7.18 14.14
N GLN A 255 -4.37 7.34 13.76
CA GLN A 255 -5.16 6.28 13.15
C GLN A 255 -5.38 6.61 11.67
N CYS A 256 -5.01 5.67 10.81
CA CYS A 256 -5.28 5.72 9.38
C CYS A 256 -6.21 4.55 9.05
N CYS A 257 -7.51 4.83 8.93
CA CYS A 257 -8.43 3.88 8.32
C CYS A 257 -8.75 4.38 6.92
N ILE A 258 -8.42 3.57 5.91
CA ILE A 258 -8.76 3.85 4.52
C ILE A 258 -9.90 2.88 4.14
N PRO A 259 -11.15 3.38 4.06
CA PRO A 259 -12.23 2.58 3.48
C PRO A 259 -11.92 2.37 1.99
N CYS A 260 -12.27 1.20 1.45
CA CYS A 260 -12.10 0.94 0.03
C CYS A 260 -12.98 1.93 -0.77
N SER A 261 -12.38 3.01 -1.23
CA SER A 261 -12.99 3.87 -2.24
C SER A 261 -13.05 3.11 -3.57
N PRO A 262 -14.11 3.29 -4.39
CA PRO A 262 -14.08 2.81 -5.77
C PRO A 262 -12.79 3.32 -6.43
N MET A 263 -12.18 2.48 -7.29
CA MET A 263 -10.94 2.84 -7.99
C MET A 263 -11.01 4.31 -8.45
N PRO A 264 -9.95 5.11 -8.23
CA PRO A 264 -9.94 6.48 -8.73
C PRO A 264 -10.34 6.46 -10.20
N PRO A 265 -11.18 7.41 -10.66
CA PRO A 265 -11.66 7.42 -12.03
C PRO A 265 -10.47 7.23 -12.96
N LYS A 266 -10.62 6.31 -13.95
CA LYS A 266 -9.59 5.97 -14.95
C LYS A 266 -8.72 7.19 -15.18
N ARG A 267 -7.42 7.09 -14.89
CA ARG A 267 -6.42 8.13 -15.16
C ARG A 267 -6.79 8.73 -16.51
N ARG A 268 -7.34 9.95 -16.54
CA ARG A 268 -7.59 10.62 -17.82
C ARG A 268 -6.20 10.73 -18.41
N SER A 269 -6.00 9.95 -19.46
CA SER A 269 -4.79 9.88 -20.27
C SER A 269 -4.24 11.27 -20.41
#